data_AF-A0A072VVA3-F1
#
_entry.id   AF-A0A072VVA3-F1
#
_cell.length_a   1.000
_cell.length_b   1.000
_cell.length_c   1.000
_cell.angle_alpha   90.00
_cell.angle_beta   90.00
_cell.angle_gamma   90.00
#
_symmetry.space_group_name_H-M   'P 1'
#
loop_
_entity.id
_entity.type
_entity.pdbx_description
1 polymer ?
#
loop_
_entity_poly.entity_id
_entity_poly.type
_entity_poly.pdbx_seq_one_letter_code
_entity_poly.pdbx_strand_id
1 'polypeptide(L)'
;MRPGRMRRARSIVKVRVSYQKLLKCFVLNELHHRPPKAQKKKHLFRSLEATKFFQTTELYCFEAGLQVCRQGYNMLNLLIHRKNLNYLHLDYNFNLKPVKTLTIKEHKKSRFGNAFHLCREILRLTKLVVDANVQFRLGNVDAFQLADGLQYAFSHVGQLTGMYRYKYRLMRQIRMCKDLKHLIYYRFNTGPVGKGPGCGFCAPRWRVWLFCFRRIVPLLERWLGNLLARQFEGCHSKGVG
;
A
#
# COMPACT_ATOMS: atom_id res chain seq x y z
N MET A 1 17.52 16.19 42.88
CA MET A 1 16.66 16.03 41.69
C MET A 1 17.43 16.49 40.46
N ARG A 2 17.66 15.64 39.44
CA ARG A 2 18.32 16.06 38.19
C ARG A 2 17.36 16.94 37.36
N PRO A 3 17.82 18.03 36.72
CA PRO A 3 16.93 18.96 36.02
C PRO A 3 16.33 18.30 34.77
N GLY A 4 15.02 18.09 34.80
CA GLY A 4 14.26 17.61 33.66
C GLY A 4 14.09 18.72 32.61
N ARG A 5 14.66 18.52 31.42
CA ARG A 5 14.50 19.41 30.26
C ARG A 5 13.00 19.63 29.96
N MET A 6 12.49 20.86 30.10
CA MET A 6 11.10 21.21 29.76
C MET A 6 10.77 20.76 28.33
N ARG A 7 9.87 19.77 28.20
CA ARG A 7 9.34 19.34 26.90
C ARG A 7 8.46 20.46 26.34
N ARG A 8 8.76 20.98 25.14
CA ARG A 8 7.96 22.01 24.45
C ARG A 8 6.47 21.64 24.47
N ALA A 9 5.60 22.47 25.07
CA ALA A 9 4.17 22.22 25.27
C ALA A 9 3.42 21.75 24.00
N ARG A 10 3.84 22.19 22.81
CA ARG A 10 3.28 21.79 21.50
C ARG A 10 3.36 20.29 21.21
N SER A 11 4.37 19.54 21.70
CA SER A 11 4.43 18.09 21.46
C SER A 11 3.41 17.30 22.26
N ILE A 12 3.00 17.83 23.42
CA ILE A 12 2.04 17.17 24.32
C ILE A 12 0.64 17.24 23.72
N VAL A 13 0.25 18.39 23.16
CA VAL A 13 -1.07 18.56 22.52
C VAL A 13 -1.23 17.64 21.31
N LYS A 14 -0.20 17.52 20.45
CA LYS A 14 -0.23 16.61 19.29
C LYS A 14 -0.49 15.17 19.70
N VAL A 15 0.17 14.71 20.76
CA VAL A 15 0.03 13.34 21.27
C VAL A 15 -1.36 13.13 21.88
N ARG A 16 -1.86 14.07 22.69
CA ARG A 16 -3.22 14.01 23.27
C ARG A 16 -4.31 13.87 22.21
N VAL A 17 -4.25 14.68 21.14
CA VAL A 17 -5.20 14.59 20.03
C VAL A 17 -5.10 13.24 19.31
N SER A 18 -3.90 12.72 19.12
CA SER A 18 -3.71 11.40 18.50
C SER A 18 -4.25 10.26 19.37
N TYR A 19 -4.06 10.30 20.69
CA TYR A 19 -4.69 9.35 21.61
C TYR A 19 -6.21 9.38 21.50
N GLN A 20 -6.82 10.57 21.55
CA GLN A 20 -8.27 10.72 21.43
C GLN A 20 -8.82 10.14 20.11
N LYS A 21 -8.12 10.38 18.99
CA LYS A 21 -8.51 9.83 17.68
C LYS A 21 -8.41 8.32 17.61
N LEU A 22 -7.35 7.74 18.19
CA LEU A 22 -7.19 6.28 18.24
C LEU A 22 -8.26 5.64 19.14
N LEU A 23 -8.55 6.25 20.28
CA LEU A 23 -9.64 5.82 21.17
C LEU A 23 -11.00 5.90 20.46
N LYS A 24 -11.27 7.00 19.74
CA LYS A 24 -12.47 7.12 18.90
C LYS A 24 -12.56 5.99 17.87
N CYS A 25 -11.45 5.63 17.22
CA CYS A 25 -11.44 4.51 16.27
C CYS A 25 -11.74 3.17 16.94
N PHE A 26 -11.20 2.95 18.14
CA PHE A 26 -11.45 1.74 18.93
C PHE A 26 -12.94 1.65 19.31
N VAL A 27 -13.49 2.68 19.95
CA VAL A 27 -14.91 2.74 20.33
C VAL A 27 -15.83 2.56 19.13
N LEU A 28 -15.53 3.19 17.99
CA LEU A 28 -16.33 3.02 16.76
C LEU A 28 -16.27 1.60 16.17
N ASN A 29 -15.17 0.87 16.41
CA ASN A 29 -15.06 -0.51 15.96
C ASN A 29 -15.87 -1.45 16.87
N GLU A 30 -15.83 -1.22 18.19
CA GLU A 30 -16.63 -1.97 19.17
C GLU A 30 -18.13 -1.70 19.01
N LEU A 31 -18.52 -0.42 18.89
CA LEU A 31 -19.93 -0.01 18.76
C LEU A 31 -20.62 -0.60 17.51
N HIS A 32 -19.89 -0.69 16.39
CA HIS A 32 -20.43 -1.25 15.14
C HIS A 32 -20.01 -2.70 14.91
N HIS A 33 -19.44 -3.36 15.92
CA HIS A 33 -19.13 -4.77 15.83
C HIS A 33 -20.44 -5.56 15.68
N ARG A 34 -20.51 -6.38 14.64
CA ARG A 34 -21.64 -7.29 14.42
C ARG A 34 -21.08 -8.71 14.35
N PRO A 35 -21.78 -9.70 14.92
CA PRO A 35 -21.37 -11.09 14.78
C PRO A 35 -21.23 -11.42 13.29
N PRO A 36 -20.17 -12.15 12.90
CA PRO A 36 -19.97 -12.52 11.51
C PRO A 36 -21.16 -13.36 11.03
N LYS A 37 -21.76 -12.97 9.91
CA LYS A 37 -22.83 -13.77 9.29
C LYS A 37 -22.26 -15.12 8.88
N ALA A 38 -23.02 -16.20 9.14
CA ALA A 38 -22.70 -17.52 8.63
C ALA A 38 -22.63 -17.45 7.09
N GLN A 39 -21.52 -17.90 6.52
CA GLN A 39 -21.26 -17.92 5.08
C GLN A 39 -20.62 -19.25 4.72
N LYS A 40 -20.90 -19.74 3.51
CA LYS A 40 -20.20 -20.90 2.96
C LYS A 40 -18.71 -20.58 2.82
N LYS A 41 -17.86 -21.40 3.43
CA LYS A 41 -16.40 -21.25 3.33
C LYS A 41 -15.97 -21.43 1.87
N LYS A 42 -15.30 -20.42 1.32
CA LYS A 42 -14.70 -20.47 -0.02
C LYS A 42 -13.18 -20.47 0.15
N HIS A 43 -12.52 -21.51 -0.38
CA HIS A 43 -11.07 -21.67 -0.27
C HIS A 43 -10.40 -21.42 -1.63
N LEU A 44 -10.19 -20.15 -1.98
CA LEU A 44 -9.67 -19.74 -3.30
C LEU A 44 -8.39 -20.49 -3.68
N PHE A 45 -7.38 -20.52 -2.79
CA PHE A 45 -6.11 -21.19 -3.12
C PHE A 45 -6.24 -22.71 -3.26
N ARG A 46 -7.09 -23.38 -2.47
CA ARG A 46 -7.36 -24.82 -2.67
C ARG A 46 -8.04 -25.07 -4.02
N SER A 47 -8.94 -24.18 -4.45
CA SER A 47 -9.58 -24.27 -5.75
C SER A 47 -8.60 -24.02 -6.90
N LEU A 48 -7.61 -23.15 -6.74
CA LEU A 48 -6.57 -22.90 -7.74
C LEU A 48 -5.57 -24.08 -7.83
N GLU A 49 -5.13 -24.59 -6.68
CA GLU A 49 -4.20 -25.73 -6.55
C GLU A 49 -4.77 -27.02 -7.15
N ALA A 50 -6.10 -27.21 -7.07
CA ALA A 50 -6.76 -28.36 -7.69
C ALA A 50 -6.73 -28.34 -9.24
N THR A 51 -6.32 -27.24 -9.87
CA THR A 51 -6.22 -27.15 -11.33
C THR A 51 -4.82 -27.45 -11.84
N LYS A 52 -4.69 -27.97 -13.06
CA LYS A 52 -3.40 -28.25 -13.70
C LYS A 52 -2.49 -27.03 -13.93
N PHE A 53 -3.02 -25.82 -13.78
CA PHE A 53 -2.31 -24.57 -14.09
C PHE A 53 -1.47 -24.05 -12.92
N PHE A 54 -1.68 -24.55 -11.70
CA PHE A 54 -0.96 -24.13 -10.50
C PHE A 54 -0.16 -25.28 -9.91
N GLN A 55 1.05 -24.96 -9.45
CA GLN A 55 1.97 -25.87 -8.78
C GLN A 55 2.43 -25.24 -7.46
N THR A 56 2.79 -26.09 -6.50
CA THR A 56 3.23 -25.66 -5.16
C THR A 56 4.72 -25.91 -5.00
N THR A 57 5.44 -24.92 -4.45
CA THR A 57 6.87 -25.00 -4.15
C THR A 57 7.18 -24.16 -2.90
N GLU A 58 8.34 -24.41 -2.29
CA GLU A 58 8.85 -23.63 -1.17
C GLU A 58 9.90 -22.63 -1.64
N LEU A 59 9.74 -21.37 -1.26
CA LEU A 59 10.62 -20.28 -1.68
C LEU A 59 10.85 -19.31 -0.53
N TYR A 60 11.98 -18.61 -0.58
CA TYR A 60 12.23 -17.53 0.37
C TYR A 60 11.25 -16.36 0.14
N CYS A 61 10.76 -15.76 1.23
CA CYS A 61 9.77 -14.67 1.16
C CYS A 61 10.25 -13.47 0.32
N PHE A 62 11.54 -13.13 0.35
CA PHE A 62 12.09 -12.05 -0.48
C PHE A 62 12.12 -12.41 -1.97
N GLU A 63 12.39 -13.67 -2.30
CA GLU A 63 12.36 -14.17 -3.67
C GLU A 63 10.94 -14.12 -4.22
N ALA A 64 9.97 -14.62 -3.45
CA ALA A 64 8.55 -14.47 -3.79
C ALA A 64 8.16 -12.99 -3.95
N GLY A 65 8.66 -12.10 -3.09
CA GLY A 65 8.45 -10.65 -3.21
C GLY A 65 8.99 -10.05 -4.51
N LEU A 66 10.20 -10.44 -4.92
CA LEU A 66 10.80 -10.04 -6.20
C LEU A 66 9.99 -10.55 -7.39
N GLN A 67 9.56 -11.82 -7.35
CA GLN A 67 8.71 -12.41 -8.38
C GLN A 67 7.38 -11.66 -8.50
N VAL A 68 6.70 -11.35 -7.38
CA VAL A 68 5.46 -10.56 -7.38
C VAL A 68 5.67 -9.17 -7.98
N CYS A 69 6.78 -8.49 -7.66
CA CYS A 69 7.10 -7.18 -8.25
C CYS A 69 7.30 -7.27 -9.77
N ARG A 70 8.05 -8.26 -10.24
CA ARG A 70 8.30 -8.51 -11.67
C ARG A 70 7.01 -8.84 -12.42
N GLN A 71 6.19 -9.73 -11.86
CA GLN A 71 4.89 -10.11 -12.42
C GLN A 71 3.96 -8.89 -12.51
N GLY A 72 3.86 -8.11 -11.44
CA GLY A 72 3.05 -6.89 -11.43
C GLY A 72 3.51 -5.85 -12.46
N TYR A 73 4.82 -5.65 -12.60
CA TYR A 73 5.39 -4.79 -13.64
C TYR A 73 5.00 -5.27 -15.04
N ASN A 74 5.23 -6.55 -15.33
CA ASN A 74 4.92 -7.14 -16.63
C ASN A 74 3.43 -7.05 -16.96
N MET A 75 2.55 -7.36 -16.00
CA MET A 75 1.09 -7.28 -16.19
C MET A 75 0.63 -5.86 -16.56
N LEU A 76 1.14 -4.85 -15.86
CA LEU A 76 0.79 -3.45 -16.16
C LEU A 76 1.38 -3.01 -17.50
N ASN A 77 2.61 -3.42 -17.81
CA ASN A 77 3.27 -3.06 -19.06
C ASN A 77 2.58 -3.73 -20.27
N LEU A 78 2.20 -5.00 -20.16
CA LEU A 78 1.41 -5.70 -21.16
C LEU A 78 0.09 -4.99 -21.43
N LEU A 79 -0.57 -4.45 -20.41
CA LEU A 79 -1.80 -3.67 -20.59
C LEU A 79 -1.55 -2.34 -21.34
N ILE A 80 -0.44 -1.65 -21.07
CA ILE A 80 -0.05 -0.43 -21.79
C ILE A 80 0.18 -0.74 -23.28
N HIS A 81 0.95 -1.79 -23.57
CA HIS A 81 1.21 -2.24 -24.94
C HIS A 81 -0.06 -2.74 -25.64
N ARG A 82 -0.92 -3.49 -24.95
CA ARG A 82 -2.20 -3.97 -25.50
C ARG A 82 -3.14 -2.83 -25.92
N LYS A 83 -3.04 -1.66 -25.28
CA LYS A 83 -3.78 -0.44 -25.66
C LYS A 83 -3.07 0.41 -26.72
N ASN A 84 -1.94 -0.06 -27.24
CA ASN A 84 -1.09 0.64 -28.21
C ASN A 84 -0.70 2.05 -27.72
N LEU A 85 -0.18 2.13 -26.49
CA LEU A 85 0.25 3.37 -25.83
C LEU A 85 1.78 3.47 -25.76
N ASN A 86 2.45 3.37 -26.90
CA ASN A 86 3.92 3.33 -27.01
C ASN A 86 4.61 4.63 -26.55
N TYR A 87 3.85 5.69 -26.36
CA TYR A 87 4.29 7.00 -25.85
C TYR A 87 4.22 7.10 -24.31
N LEU A 88 3.86 6.01 -23.63
CA LEU A 88 3.94 5.87 -22.18
C LEU A 88 4.99 4.85 -21.79
N HIS A 89 5.77 5.18 -20.77
CA HIS A 89 6.75 4.29 -20.17
C HIS A 89 6.42 4.07 -18.69
N LEU A 90 6.35 2.80 -18.29
CA LEU A 90 6.31 2.39 -16.89
C LEU A 90 7.72 2.04 -16.45
N ASP A 91 8.27 2.78 -15.49
CA ASP A 91 9.57 2.46 -14.90
C ASP A 91 9.45 1.35 -13.82
N TYR A 92 10.58 0.75 -13.44
CA TYR A 92 10.63 -0.34 -12.45
C TYR A 92 10.22 0.07 -11.02
N ASN A 93 10.12 1.38 -10.77
CA ASN A 93 9.58 1.95 -9.52
C ASN A 93 8.08 2.27 -9.65
N PHE A 94 7.45 1.74 -10.70
CA PHE A 94 6.04 1.91 -11.03
C PHE A 94 5.62 3.35 -11.30
N ASN A 95 6.50 4.26 -11.71
CA ASN A 95 6.07 5.56 -12.22
C ASN A 95 5.67 5.46 -13.68
N LEU A 96 4.50 6.01 -14.01
CA LEU A 96 4.05 6.12 -15.40
C LEU A 96 4.42 7.51 -15.93
N LYS A 97 5.24 7.56 -16.98
CA LYS A 97 5.75 8.81 -17.57
C LYS A 97 5.47 8.85 -19.08
N PRO A 98 5.15 10.02 -19.65
CA PRO A 98 5.15 10.17 -21.09
C PRO A 98 6.58 10.18 -21.63
N VAL A 99 6.84 9.50 -22.76
CA VAL A 99 8.15 9.48 -23.43
C VAL A 99 8.39 10.76 -24.21
N LYS A 100 7.31 11.39 -24.69
CA LYS A 100 7.29 12.63 -25.44
C LYS A 100 6.12 13.49 -25.00
N THR A 101 6.11 14.77 -25.36
CA THR A 101 4.93 15.63 -25.22
C THR A 101 3.76 15.02 -26.00
N LEU A 102 2.63 14.80 -25.31
CA LEU A 102 1.48 14.12 -25.91
C LEU A 102 0.55 15.11 -26.61
N THR A 103 0.05 14.71 -27.77
CA THR A 103 -1.08 15.41 -28.41
C THR A 103 -2.36 15.25 -27.59
N ILE A 104 -3.36 16.11 -27.83
CA ILE A 104 -4.67 16.02 -27.17
C ILE A 104 -5.32 14.63 -27.39
N LYS A 105 -5.18 14.07 -28.59
CA LYS A 105 -5.71 12.74 -28.94
C LYS A 105 -5.00 11.63 -28.15
N GLU A 106 -3.67 11.67 -28.10
CA GLU A 106 -2.87 10.72 -27.32
C GLU A 106 -3.21 10.82 -25.83
N HIS A 107 -3.29 12.04 -25.29
CA HIS A 107 -3.62 12.29 -23.88
C HIS A 107 -5.01 11.73 -23.51
N LYS A 108 -6.03 11.98 -24.33
CA LYS A 108 -7.37 11.42 -24.13
C LYS A 108 -7.36 9.88 -24.18
N LYS A 109 -6.64 9.29 -25.15
CA LYS A 109 -6.55 7.82 -25.32
C LYS A 109 -5.79 7.14 -24.17
N SER A 110 -4.74 7.77 -23.64
CA SER A 110 -3.92 7.21 -22.56
C SER A 110 -4.49 7.35 -21.16
N ARG A 111 -5.66 8.00 -21.00
CA ARG A 111 -6.24 8.25 -19.69
C ARG A 111 -6.68 6.95 -19.02
N PHE A 112 -5.84 6.47 -18.10
CA PHE A 112 -6.17 5.32 -17.26
C PHE A 112 -7.10 5.72 -16.11
N GLY A 113 -7.96 4.79 -15.71
CA GLY A 113 -8.88 4.98 -14.59
C GLY A 113 -8.24 4.65 -13.24
N ASN A 114 -9.02 4.84 -12.17
CA ASN A 114 -8.59 4.56 -10.80
C ASN A 114 -8.15 3.10 -10.57
N ALA A 115 -8.72 2.14 -11.30
CA ALA A 115 -8.36 0.72 -11.18
C ALA A 115 -6.86 0.48 -11.45
N PHE A 116 -6.40 0.94 -12.62
CA PHE A 116 -5.01 0.82 -13.04
C PHE A 116 -4.08 1.56 -12.09
N HIS A 117 -4.38 2.83 -11.80
CA HIS A 117 -3.50 3.64 -10.98
C HIS A 117 -3.46 3.21 -9.51
N LEU A 118 -4.58 2.76 -8.93
CA LEU A 118 -4.60 2.22 -7.57
C LEU A 118 -3.80 0.92 -7.49
N CYS A 119 -3.94 0.02 -8.46
CA CYS A 119 -3.14 -1.21 -8.56
C CYS A 119 -1.63 -0.88 -8.68
N ARG A 120 -1.26 0.04 -9.56
CA ARG A 120 0.12 0.54 -9.73
C ARG A 120 0.71 1.06 -8.43
N GLU A 121 -0.03 1.88 -7.68
CA GLU A 121 0.46 2.44 -6.41
C GLU A 121 0.55 1.40 -5.28
N ILE A 122 -0.27 0.34 -5.31
CA ILE A 122 -0.13 -0.79 -4.38
C ILE A 122 1.14 -1.57 -4.70
N LEU A 123 1.40 -1.86 -5.98
CA LEU A 123 2.63 -2.52 -6.41
C LEU A 123 3.88 -1.68 -6.10
N ARG A 124 3.78 -0.36 -6.21
CA ARG A 124 4.84 0.56 -5.75
C ARG A 124 5.13 0.41 -4.25
N LEU A 125 4.10 0.34 -3.40
CA LEU A 125 4.30 0.12 -1.97
C LEU A 125 4.96 -1.24 -1.69
N THR A 126 4.50 -2.30 -2.37
CA THR A 126 5.08 -3.64 -2.25
C THR A 126 6.55 -3.61 -2.66
N LYS A 127 6.88 -2.97 -3.79
CA LYS A 127 8.26 -2.80 -4.27
C LYS A 127 9.14 -2.10 -3.26
N LEU A 128 8.68 -1.01 -2.65
CA LEU A 128 9.43 -0.30 -1.59
C LEU A 128 9.76 -1.21 -0.39
N VAL A 129 8.81 -2.06 0.03
CA VAL A 129 9.02 -2.99 1.14
C VAL A 129 9.98 -4.11 0.73
N VAL A 130 9.84 -4.67 -0.47
CA VAL A 130 10.72 -5.72 -0.99
C VAL A 130 12.14 -5.19 -1.16
N ASP A 131 12.32 -4.02 -1.76
CA ASP A 131 13.63 -3.40 -1.97
C ASP A 131 14.37 -3.14 -0.66
N ALA A 132 13.66 -2.68 0.38
CA ALA A 132 14.27 -2.50 1.70
C ALA A 132 14.85 -3.84 2.24
N ASN A 133 14.11 -4.95 2.08
CA ASN A 133 14.59 -6.27 2.47
C ASN A 133 15.74 -6.75 1.58
N VAL A 134 15.72 -6.45 0.28
CA VAL A 134 16.82 -6.78 -0.64
C VAL A 134 18.10 -6.04 -0.24
N GLN A 135 18.02 -4.75 0.08
CA GLN A 135 19.19 -3.97 0.53
C GLN A 135 19.79 -4.52 1.82
N PHE A 136 18.95 -4.98 2.76
CA PHE A 136 19.41 -5.68 3.96
C PHE A 136 20.12 -7.00 3.63
N ARG A 137 19.57 -7.80 2.70
CA ARG A 137 20.17 -9.08 2.30
C ARG A 137 21.48 -8.93 1.52
N LEU A 138 21.63 -7.83 0.76
CA LEU A 138 22.87 -7.49 0.08
C LEU A 138 23.96 -6.97 1.04
N GLY A 139 23.64 -6.77 2.32
CA GLY A 139 24.60 -6.25 3.30
C GLY A 139 24.81 -4.74 3.21
N ASN A 140 24.03 -4.02 2.39
CA ASN A 140 24.15 -2.58 2.21
C ASN A 140 23.55 -1.78 3.38
N VAL A 141 22.67 -2.41 4.17
CA VAL A 141 21.86 -1.78 5.22
C VAL A 141 21.82 -2.71 6.42
N ASP A 142 21.94 -2.16 7.63
CA ASP A 142 21.87 -2.95 8.87
C ASP A 142 20.42 -3.33 9.24
N ALA A 143 20.26 -4.22 10.24
CA ALA A 143 18.93 -4.66 10.68
C ALA A 143 18.07 -3.54 11.30
N PHE A 144 18.70 -2.55 11.96
CA PHE A 144 18.01 -1.45 12.63
C PHE A 144 17.50 -0.42 11.62
N GLN A 145 18.29 -0.13 10.59
CA GLN A 145 17.98 0.68 9.43
C GLN A 145 16.90 0.03 8.57
N LEU A 146 16.90 -1.30 8.41
CA LEU A 146 15.78 -2.01 7.79
C LEU A 146 14.49 -1.78 8.59
N ALA A 147 14.53 -1.96 9.91
CA ALA A 147 13.36 -1.79 10.75
C ALA A 147 12.84 -0.35 10.73
N ASP A 148 13.73 0.65 10.78
CA ASP A 148 13.40 2.08 10.66
C ASP A 148 12.87 2.41 9.26
N GLY A 149 13.45 1.84 8.20
CA GLY A 149 13.01 1.98 6.82
C GLY A 149 11.59 1.43 6.59
N LEU A 150 11.29 0.23 7.12
CA LEU A 150 9.94 -0.33 7.09
C LEU A 150 8.96 0.51 7.90
N GLN A 151 9.39 0.99 9.08
CA GLN A 151 8.58 1.90 9.89
C GLN A 151 8.26 3.18 9.13
N TYR A 152 9.25 3.76 8.46
CA TYR A 152 9.12 4.97 7.65
C TYR A 152 8.17 4.74 6.47
N ALA A 153 8.35 3.64 5.74
CA ALA A 153 7.52 3.27 4.61
C ALA A 153 6.03 3.22 4.99
N PHE A 154 5.67 2.48 6.05
CA PHE A 154 4.28 2.37 6.50
C PHE A 154 3.74 3.65 7.16
N SER A 155 4.59 4.52 7.69
CA SER A 155 4.18 5.83 8.22
C SER A 155 3.92 6.87 7.13
N HIS A 156 4.60 6.78 6.00
CA HIS A 156 4.61 7.81 4.96
C HIS A 156 4.14 7.30 3.59
N VAL A 157 3.31 6.25 3.55
CA VAL A 157 2.72 5.72 2.29
C VAL A 157 2.08 6.83 1.45
N GLY A 158 1.41 7.80 2.07
CA GLY A 158 0.81 8.94 1.35
C GLY A 158 1.83 9.77 0.57
N GLN A 159 3.05 9.92 1.09
CA GLN A 159 4.12 10.67 0.44
C GLN A 159 4.89 9.80 -0.57
N LEU A 160 5.11 8.52 -0.25
CA LEU A 160 5.94 7.61 -1.06
C LEU A 160 5.23 7.00 -2.27
N THR A 161 3.90 6.93 -2.25
CA THR A 161 3.11 6.34 -3.34
C THR A 161 2.26 7.38 -4.05
N GLY A 162 1.23 7.88 -3.37
CA GLY A 162 0.17 8.68 -3.97
C GLY A 162 -1.17 7.96 -4.10
N MET A 163 -1.34 6.78 -3.47
CA MET A 163 -2.59 5.99 -3.48
C MET A 163 -3.85 6.83 -3.16
N TYR A 164 -3.73 7.85 -2.30
CA TYR A 164 -4.84 8.70 -1.89
C TYR A 164 -5.47 9.49 -3.05
N ARG A 165 -4.73 9.74 -4.15
CA ARG A 165 -5.23 10.43 -5.35
C ARG A 165 -6.28 9.60 -6.09
N TYR A 166 -6.12 8.27 -6.07
CA TYR A 166 -6.99 7.34 -6.80
C TYR A 166 -8.08 6.72 -5.91
N LYS A 167 -7.93 6.84 -4.58
CA LYS A 167 -8.96 6.50 -3.60
C LYS A 167 -8.77 7.32 -2.32
N TYR A 168 -9.48 8.44 -2.22
CA TYR A 168 -9.32 9.39 -1.12
C TYR A 168 -9.65 8.83 0.28
N ARG A 169 -10.51 7.80 0.37
CA ARG A 169 -10.86 7.14 1.65
C ARG A 169 -9.63 6.57 2.39
N LEU A 170 -8.52 6.31 1.69
CA LEU A 170 -7.23 5.92 2.29
C LEU A 170 -6.64 6.99 3.24
N MET A 171 -7.10 8.23 3.16
CA MET A 171 -6.75 9.27 4.14
C MET A 171 -7.10 8.89 5.57
N ARG A 172 -8.04 7.95 5.80
CA ARG A 172 -8.30 7.39 7.13
C ARG A 172 -7.08 6.62 7.65
N GLN A 173 -6.50 5.72 6.85
CA GLN A 173 -5.33 4.93 7.20
C GLN A 173 -4.07 5.79 7.34
N ILE A 174 -3.87 6.74 6.44
CA ILE A 174 -2.72 7.67 6.50
C ILE A 174 -2.76 8.49 7.80
N ARG A 175 -3.93 9.02 8.17
CA ARG A 175 -4.10 9.74 9.45
C ARG A 175 -3.84 8.84 10.65
N MET A 176 -4.38 7.62 10.65
CA MET A 176 -4.14 6.64 11.71
C MET A 176 -2.65 6.30 11.87
N CYS A 177 -1.91 6.14 10.77
CA CYS A 177 -0.46 5.91 10.82
C CYS A 177 0.33 7.12 11.39
N LYS A 178 -0.14 8.34 11.12
CA LYS A 178 0.42 9.57 11.74
C LYS A 178 0.13 9.61 13.24
N ASP A 179 -1.09 9.27 13.66
CA ASP A 179 -1.47 9.23 15.08
C ASP A 179 -0.66 8.15 15.84
N LEU A 180 -0.47 6.97 15.25
CA LEU A 180 0.41 5.93 15.78
C LEU A 180 1.86 6.41 15.86
N LYS A 181 2.36 7.15 14.87
CA LYS A 181 3.72 7.74 14.90
C LYS A 181 3.90 8.67 16.10
N HIS A 182 2.94 9.56 16.36
CA HIS A 182 3.01 10.45 17.52
C HIS A 182 3.05 9.68 18.84
N LEU A 183 2.19 8.67 18.98
CA LEU A 183 2.10 7.82 20.16
C LEU A 183 3.41 7.09 20.44
N ILE A 184 3.90 6.37 19.43
CA ILE A 184 5.09 5.52 19.54
C ILE A 184 6.32 6.39 19.83
N TYR A 185 6.53 7.47 19.06
CA TYR A 185 7.71 8.31 19.24
C TYR A 185 7.69 9.06 20.58
N TYR A 186 6.51 9.41 21.11
CA TYR A 186 6.43 10.04 22.42
C TYR A 186 6.86 9.11 23.57
N ARG A 187 6.63 7.81 23.43
CA ARG A 187 7.07 6.78 24.37
C ARG A 187 8.52 6.34 24.12
N PHE A 188 8.92 6.22 22.87
CA PHE A 188 10.25 5.75 22.46
C PHE A 188 11.34 6.78 22.72
N ASN A 189 11.10 8.06 22.37
CA ASN A 189 12.08 9.14 22.56
C ASN A 189 12.01 9.72 23.99
N THR A 190 12.17 8.85 24.99
CA THR A 190 12.18 9.21 26.42
C THR A 190 13.50 8.82 27.08
N GLY A 191 13.87 9.53 28.14
CA GLY A 191 15.16 9.32 28.80
C GLY A 191 16.35 9.77 27.93
N PRO A 192 17.40 8.94 27.78
CA PRO A 192 18.61 9.30 27.01
C PRO A 192 18.38 9.32 25.49
N VAL A 193 17.29 8.71 25.00
CA VAL A 193 17.00 8.60 23.56
C VAL A 193 16.49 9.95 23.03
N GLY A 194 17.26 10.54 22.12
CA GLY A 194 16.97 11.83 21.50
C GLY A 194 15.86 11.78 20.45
N LYS A 195 15.65 12.92 19.77
CA LYS A 195 14.80 12.98 18.57
C LYS A 195 15.68 12.69 17.36
N GLY A 196 15.45 11.57 16.69
CA GLY A 196 16.18 11.20 15.49
C GLY A 196 15.52 10.01 14.78
N PRO A 197 16.06 9.61 13.61
CA PRO A 197 15.77 8.29 13.04
C PRO A 197 16.24 7.17 13.99
N GLY A 198 15.73 5.95 13.80
CA GLY A 198 16.09 4.78 14.61
C GLY A 198 14.93 4.17 15.42
N CYS A 199 13.68 4.46 15.05
CA CYS A 199 12.51 3.87 15.69
C CYS A 199 11.89 2.79 14.78
N GLY A 200 12.45 1.57 14.84
CA GLY A 200 12.05 0.44 14.00
C GLY A 200 10.71 -0.24 14.32
N PHE A 201 9.82 0.40 15.09
CA PHE A 201 8.58 -0.24 15.55
C PHE A 201 7.47 -0.22 14.47
N CYS A 202 7.59 -1.05 13.44
CA CYS A 202 6.70 -1.02 12.27
C CYS A 202 5.35 -1.74 12.46
N ALA A 203 5.26 -2.71 13.39
CA ALA A 203 4.14 -3.65 13.50
C ALA A 203 2.73 -3.01 13.56
N PRO A 204 2.46 -1.95 14.38
CA PRO A 204 1.13 -1.35 14.42
C PRO A 204 0.70 -0.75 13.08
N ARG A 205 1.66 -0.14 12.36
CA ARG A 205 1.41 0.51 11.07
C ARG A 205 1.25 -0.52 9.97
N TRP A 206 2.05 -1.58 9.98
CA TRP A 206 1.88 -2.72 9.09
C TRP A 206 0.46 -3.31 9.18
N ARG A 207 -0.06 -3.51 10.40
CA ARG A 207 -1.44 -3.97 10.61
C ARG A 207 -2.49 -3.05 10.00
N VAL A 208 -2.32 -1.72 10.11
CA VAL A 208 -3.24 -0.74 9.48
C VAL A 208 -3.34 -0.96 7.97
N TRP A 209 -2.21 -1.21 7.31
CA TRP A 209 -2.16 -1.45 5.87
C TRP A 209 -2.70 -2.83 5.49
N LEU A 210 -2.41 -3.89 6.25
CA LEU A 210 -3.02 -5.21 6.04
C LEU A 210 -4.55 -5.17 6.10
N PHE A 211 -5.12 -4.52 7.13
CA PHE A 211 -6.57 -4.36 7.22
C PHE A 211 -7.15 -3.47 6.11
N CYS A 212 -6.37 -2.52 5.61
CA CYS A 212 -6.73 -1.74 4.43
C CYS A 212 -6.83 -2.65 3.20
N PHE A 213 -5.79 -3.46 2.94
CA PHE A 213 -5.74 -4.35 1.79
C PHE A 213 -6.83 -5.40 1.82
N ARG A 214 -7.15 -5.98 2.99
CA ARG A 214 -8.31 -6.88 3.17
C ARG A 214 -9.61 -6.29 2.60
N ARG A 215 -9.81 -4.97 2.73
CA ARG A 215 -11.01 -4.29 2.21
C ARG A 215 -10.87 -3.85 0.75
N ILE A 216 -9.65 -3.63 0.27
CA ILE A 216 -9.38 -3.19 -1.10
C ILE A 216 -9.43 -4.36 -2.08
N VAL A 217 -8.99 -5.56 -1.69
CA VAL A 217 -8.95 -6.76 -2.54
C VAL A 217 -10.25 -6.98 -3.34
N PRO A 218 -11.43 -7.16 -2.71
CA PRO A 218 -12.66 -7.44 -3.47
C PRO A 218 -13.10 -6.26 -4.36
N LEU A 219 -12.78 -5.02 -3.95
CA LEU A 219 -13.07 -3.84 -4.77
C LEU A 219 -12.19 -3.81 -6.02
N LEU A 220 -10.90 -4.08 -5.84
CA LEU A 220 -9.91 -4.02 -6.91
C LEU A 220 -10.08 -5.20 -7.87
N GLU A 221 -10.38 -6.40 -7.37
CA GLU A 221 -10.75 -7.55 -8.20
C GLU A 221 -11.91 -7.22 -9.15
N ARG A 222 -13.00 -6.63 -8.62
CA ARG A 222 -14.12 -6.18 -9.47
C ARG A 222 -13.70 -5.12 -10.48
N TRP A 223 -12.92 -4.13 -10.06
CA TRP A 223 -12.49 -3.04 -10.93
C TRP A 223 -11.54 -3.50 -12.05
N LEU A 224 -10.61 -4.40 -11.73
CA LEU A 224 -9.69 -4.99 -12.70
C LEU A 224 -10.41 -5.99 -13.60
N GLY A 225 -11.33 -6.80 -13.06
CA GLY A 225 -12.19 -7.69 -13.85
C GLY A 225 -12.97 -6.93 -14.91
N ASN A 226 -13.65 -5.84 -14.53
CA ASN A 226 -14.38 -5.00 -15.48
C ASN A 226 -13.45 -4.30 -16.48
N LEU A 227 -12.24 -3.90 -16.05
CA LEU A 227 -11.25 -3.29 -16.94
C LEU A 227 -10.78 -4.27 -18.01
N LEU A 228 -10.50 -5.52 -17.62
CA LEU A 228 -10.03 -6.58 -18.51
C LEU A 228 -11.16 -7.06 -19.43
N ALA A 229 -12.36 -7.30 -18.89
CA ALA A 229 -13.53 -7.67 -19.68
C ALA A 229 -13.77 -6.64 -20.79
N ARG A 230 -13.82 -5.35 -20.46
CA ARG A 230 -13.97 -4.28 -21.46
C ARG A 230 -12.83 -4.22 -22.48
N GLN A 231 -11.62 -4.64 -22.10
CA GLN A 231 -10.46 -4.62 -22.99
C GLN A 231 -10.45 -5.81 -23.97
N PHE A 232 -11.00 -6.96 -23.58
CA PHE A 232 -11.04 -8.17 -24.41
C PHE A 232 -12.37 -8.35 -25.15
N GLU A 233 -13.50 -8.07 -24.51
CA GLU A 233 -14.85 -8.21 -25.06
C GLU A 233 -15.36 -6.92 -25.73
N GLY A 234 -14.72 -5.78 -25.46
CA GLY A 234 -15.14 -4.48 -25.95
C GLY A 234 -16.17 -3.77 -25.08
N CYS A 235 -16.54 -2.54 -25.47
CA CYS A 235 -17.62 -1.80 -24.82
C CYS A 235 -18.96 -2.16 -25.47
N HIS A 236 -19.93 -2.61 -24.67
CA HIS A 236 -21.31 -2.75 -25.13
C HIS A 236 -21.92 -1.35 -25.34
N SER A 237 -22.26 -1.02 -26.58
CA SER A 237 -22.78 0.29 -27.00
C SER A 237 -24.27 0.50 -26.66
N LYS A 238 -25.02 -0.57 -26.37
CA LYS A 238 -26.44 -0.54 -25.99
C LYS A 238 -26.72 -1.52 -24.83
N GLY A 239 -26.16 -1.29 -23.64
CA GLY A 239 -26.35 -2.22 -22.51
C GLY A 239 -26.26 -1.55 -21.14
N VAL A 240 -27.29 -1.79 -20.33
CA VAL A 240 -27.51 -1.38 -18.93
C VAL A 240 -28.09 0.03 -18.77
N GLY A 241 -29.39 0.13 -19.07
CA GLY A 241 -30.31 0.98 -18.30
C GLY A 241 -30.75 0.26 -17.04
#